data_AF-A0A5C7KNR7-F1
#
_entry.id   AF-A0A5C7KNR7-F1
#
_cell.length_a   1.000
_cell.length_b   1.000
_cell.length_c   1.000
_cell.angle_alpha   90.00
_cell.angle_beta   90.00
_cell.angle_gamma   90.00
#
_symmetry.space_group_name_H-M   'P 1'
#
loop_
_entity.id
_entity.type
_entity.pdbx_description
1 polymer ?
#
loop_
_entity_poly.entity_id
_entity_poly.type
_entity_poly.pdbx_seq_one_letter_code
_entity_poly.pdbx_strand_id
1 'polypeptide(L)'
;LGTYVLSSGYYDAYYNKANLVREMLQEEFAQVFKDVDAIALPTSPIPAFAIGEKSSDPLAMYLADIFTVPVNIVGVPAISIPSGKTESGLPLSLQLIAPHFHEGALFTIGRDFEKVY
;
A
#
# COMPACT_ATOMS: atom_id res chain seq x y z
N LEU A 1 -6.87 19.37 -1.11
CA LEU A 1 -5.40 19.36 -0.90
C LEU A 1 -4.71 19.39 -2.26
N GLY A 2 -3.53 20.00 -2.39
CA GLY A 2 -2.66 19.83 -3.57
C GLY A 2 -2.66 20.92 -4.64
N THR A 3 -3.59 21.89 -4.61
CA THR A 3 -3.83 22.86 -5.70
C THR A 3 -2.63 23.75 -6.07
N TYR A 4 -1.66 23.91 -5.18
CA TYR A 4 -0.49 24.78 -5.38
C TYR A 4 0.85 24.03 -5.34
N VAL A 5 0.84 22.69 -5.38
CA VAL A 5 2.08 21.89 -5.24
C VAL A 5 3.07 22.12 -6.39
N LEU A 6 2.58 22.56 -7.55
CA LEU A 6 3.39 22.87 -8.73
C LEU A 6 3.54 24.38 -9.00
N SER A 7 3.03 25.26 -8.13
CA SER A 7 3.14 26.69 -8.35
C SER A 7 4.56 27.19 -8.05
N SER A 8 4.97 28.24 -8.77
CA SER A 8 6.26 28.90 -8.56
C SER A 8 6.39 29.38 -7.11
N GLY A 9 7.43 28.94 -6.41
CA GLY A 9 7.68 29.23 -5.00
C GLY A 9 7.30 28.11 -4.03
N TYR A 10 6.45 27.15 -4.44
CA TYR A 10 6.03 25.99 -3.64
C TYR A 10 6.53 24.66 -4.22
N TYR A 11 6.96 24.65 -5.49
CA TYR A 11 7.49 23.47 -6.17
C TYR A 11 8.61 22.77 -5.40
N ASP A 12 9.64 23.51 -4.98
CA ASP A 12 10.78 22.93 -4.27
C ASP A 12 10.39 22.37 -2.89
N ALA A 13 9.55 23.12 -2.16
CA ALA A 13 9.15 22.79 -0.80
C ALA A 13 8.21 21.58 -0.73
N TYR A 14 7.42 21.32 -1.77
CA TYR A 14 6.41 20.25 -1.77
C TYR A 14 6.73 19.14 -2.78
N TYR A 15 6.89 19.46 -4.06
CA TYR A 15 7.06 18.44 -5.09
C TYR A 15 8.46 17.82 -5.08
N ASN A 16 9.52 18.64 -5.07
CA ASN A 16 10.88 18.11 -4.98
C ASN A 16 11.12 17.38 -3.65
N LYS A 17 10.57 17.91 -2.54
CA LYS A 17 10.64 17.22 -1.25
C LYS A 17 9.95 15.85 -1.28
N ALA A 18 8.79 15.73 -1.92
CA ALA A 18 8.11 14.45 -2.10
C ALA A 18 8.93 13.47 -2.95
N ASN A 19 9.62 13.93 -4.00
CA ASN A 19 10.51 13.08 -4.80
C ASN A 19 11.71 12.55 -4.00
N LEU A 20 12.29 13.37 -3.10
CA LEU A 20 13.34 12.89 -2.19
C LEU A 20 12.84 11.79 -1.25
N VAL A 21 11.63 11.96 -0.70
CA VAL A 21 11.01 10.92 0.15
C VAL A 21 10.74 9.65 -0.66
N ARG A 22 10.31 9.78 -1.91
CA ARG A 22 10.14 8.65 -2.83
C ARG A 22 11.43 7.87 -3.04
N GLU A 23 12.54 8.56 -3.29
CA GLU A 23 13.86 7.94 -3.45
C GLU A 23 14.28 7.19 -2.18
N MET A 24 14.13 7.82 -1.01
CA MET A 24 14.41 7.17 0.28
C MET A 24 13.57 5.90 0.50
N LEU A 25 12.29 5.93 0.15
CA LEU A 25 11.42 4.75 0.24
C LEU A 25 11.86 3.64 -0.71
N GLN A 26 12.28 3.98 -1.94
CA GLN A 26 12.79 2.99 -2.89
C GLN A 26 14.04 2.30 -2.36
N GLU A 27 14.96 3.06 -1.77
CA GLU A 27 16.15 2.50 -1.13
C GLU A 27 15.79 1.59 0.04
N GLU A 28 14.85 1.99 0.90
CA GLU A 28 14.43 1.20 2.06
C GLU A 28 13.82 -0.15 1.65
N PHE A 29 12.91 -0.16 0.68
CA PHE A 29 12.37 -1.41 0.13
C PHE A 29 13.47 -2.28 -0.49
N ALA A 30 14.40 -1.67 -1.24
CA ALA A 30 15.52 -2.40 -1.83
C ALA A 30 16.47 -3.00 -0.78
N GLN A 31 16.62 -2.38 0.39
CA GLN A 31 17.36 -2.98 1.51
C GLN A 31 16.61 -4.14 2.13
N VAL A 32 15.32 -3.97 2.44
CA VAL A 32 14.49 -5.02 3.06
C VAL A 32 14.46 -6.27 2.18
N PHE A 33 14.32 -6.11 0.86
CA PHE A 33 14.31 -7.23 -0.08
C PHE A 33 15.66 -7.96 -0.25
N LYS A 34 16.74 -7.53 0.42
CA LYS A 34 17.96 -8.34 0.51
C LYS A 34 17.79 -9.51 1.48
N ASP A 35 16.90 -9.37 2.45
CA ASP A 35 16.71 -10.32 3.54
C ASP A 35 15.44 -11.16 3.38
N VAL A 36 14.47 -10.71 2.57
CA VAL A 36 13.18 -11.38 2.37
C VAL A 36 12.75 -11.39 0.89
N ASP A 37 12.05 -12.45 0.49
CA ASP A 37 11.49 -12.58 -0.87
C ASP A 37 10.16 -11.84 -1.05
N ALA A 38 9.44 -11.59 0.04
CA ALA A 38 8.17 -10.87 0.05
C ALA A 38 7.91 -10.24 1.42
N ILE A 39 7.13 -9.15 1.43
CA ILE A 39 6.61 -8.48 2.63
C ILE A 39 5.12 -8.77 2.72
N ALA A 40 4.63 -9.06 3.93
CA ALA A 40 3.22 -9.33 4.19
C ALA A 40 2.65 -8.37 5.24
N LEU A 41 1.48 -7.79 4.95
CA LEU A 41 0.77 -6.83 5.81
C LEU A 41 -0.72 -6.79 5.45
N PRO A 42 -1.63 -6.27 6.30
CA PRO A 42 -3.02 -6.05 5.90
C PRO A 42 -3.09 -5.11 4.68
N THR A 43 -4.02 -5.36 3.74
CA THR A 43 -4.22 -4.43 2.61
C THR A 43 -4.84 -3.11 3.08
N SER A 44 -5.73 -3.16 4.06
CA SER A 44 -6.39 -1.99 4.66
C SER A 44 -6.28 -2.05 6.18
N PRO A 45 -6.10 -0.91 6.87
CA PRO A 45 -6.06 -0.87 8.33
C PRO A 45 -7.42 -1.14 8.98
N ILE A 46 -8.51 -1.05 8.21
CA ILE A 46 -9.88 -1.29 8.69
C ILE A 46 -10.69 -2.12 7.67
N PRO A 47 -11.75 -2.81 8.09
CA PRO A 47 -12.75 -3.39 7.20
C PRO A 47 -13.47 -2.32 6.37
N ALA A 48 -14.26 -2.76 5.38
CA ALA A 48 -15.10 -1.86 4.59
C ALA A 48 -16.01 -0.98 5.48
N PHE A 49 -15.93 0.33 5.29
CA PHE A 49 -16.78 1.33 5.96
C PHE A 49 -18.04 1.61 5.13
N ALA A 50 -19.08 2.16 5.76
CA ALA A 50 -20.35 2.42 5.10
C ALA A 50 -20.26 3.58 4.09
N ILE A 51 -21.17 3.58 3.12
CA ILE A 51 -21.28 4.68 2.14
C ILE A 51 -21.58 5.97 2.89
N GLY A 52 -20.76 7.00 2.64
CA GLY A 52 -20.90 8.31 3.28
C GLY A 52 -20.17 8.46 4.63
N GLU A 53 -19.71 7.36 5.24
CA GLU A 53 -19.14 7.37 6.60
C GLU A 53 -17.91 8.28 6.73
N LYS A 54 -17.08 8.34 5.69
CA LYS A 54 -15.86 9.15 5.64
C LYS A 54 -15.94 10.36 4.71
N SER A 55 -17.12 10.68 4.17
CA SER A 55 -17.26 11.73 3.16
C SER A 55 -17.05 13.15 3.70
N SER A 56 -17.22 13.37 5.00
CA SER A 56 -16.99 14.64 5.67
C SER A 56 -15.56 14.85 6.15
N ASP A 57 -14.73 13.79 6.19
CA ASP A 57 -13.34 13.82 6.63
C ASP A 57 -12.41 13.22 5.56
N PRO A 58 -11.83 14.06 4.68
CA PRO A 58 -10.90 13.61 3.66
C PRO A 58 -9.65 12.91 4.19
N LEU A 59 -9.21 13.23 5.42
CA LEU A 59 -8.03 12.59 6.01
C LEU A 59 -8.35 11.16 6.44
N ALA A 60 -9.52 10.94 7.03
CA ALA A 60 -10.01 9.61 7.36
C ALA A 60 -10.10 8.71 6.12
N MET A 61 -10.43 9.29 4.96
CA MET A 61 -10.42 8.58 3.68
C MET A 61 -8.99 8.20 3.26
N TYR A 62 -8.03 9.12 3.30
CA TYR A 62 -6.63 8.82 2.93
C TYR A 62 -5.95 7.79 3.82
N LEU A 63 -6.31 7.73 5.10
CA LEU A 63 -5.79 6.70 6.01
C LEU A 63 -6.20 5.28 5.60
N ALA A 64 -7.23 5.10 4.77
CA ALA A 64 -7.58 3.79 4.23
C ALA A 64 -6.47 3.21 3.33
N ASP A 65 -5.67 4.08 2.70
CA ASP A 65 -4.64 3.70 1.73
C ASP A 65 -3.22 3.67 2.31
N ILE A 66 -3.09 3.74 3.64
CA ILE A 66 -1.79 3.87 4.33
C ILE A 66 -0.82 2.71 4.00
N PHE A 67 -1.35 1.51 3.73
CA PHE A 67 -0.56 0.31 3.42
C PHE A 67 -0.41 0.05 1.92
N THR A 68 -1.14 0.75 1.06
CA THR A 68 -1.15 0.51 -0.39
C THR A 68 -0.36 1.56 -1.15
N VAL A 69 -0.46 2.84 -0.77
CA VAL A 69 0.22 3.95 -1.46
C VAL A 69 1.74 3.82 -1.51
N PRO A 70 2.46 3.38 -0.45
CA PRO A 70 3.91 3.21 -0.51
C PRO A 70 4.35 2.29 -1.65
N VAL A 71 3.59 1.23 -1.93
CA VAL A 71 3.83 0.28 -3.03
C VAL A 71 3.82 0.99 -4.38
N ASN A 72 2.85 1.87 -4.62
CA ASN A 72 2.77 2.64 -5.87
C ASN A 72 3.92 3.64 -6.01
N ILE A 73 4.30 4.31 -4.92
CA ILE A 73 5.38 5.30 -4.89
C ILE A 73 6.72 4.62 -5.23
N VAL A 74 6.99 3.48 -4.60
CA VAL A 74 8.21 2.70 -4.81
C VAL A 74 8.20 2.02 -6.19
N GLY A 75 7.03 1.57 -6.65
CA GLY A 75 6.80 0.96 -7.96
C GLY A 75 6.93 -0.57 -7.98
N VAL A 76 6.89 -1.22 -6.82
CA VAL A 76 7.03 -2.67 -6.67
C VAL A 76 5.68 -3.39 -6.84
N PRO A 77 5.66 -4.65 -7.29
CA PRO A 77 4.42 -5.41 -7.42
C PRO A 77 3.84 -5.80 -6.05
N ALA A 78 2.51 -5.78 -5.95
CA ALA A 78 1.77 -6.31 -4.82
C ALA A 78 0.47 -7.00 -5.25
N ILE A 79 0.01 -7.95 -4.44
CA ILE A 79 -1.29 -8.62 -4.58
C ILE A 79 -2.04 -8.57 -3.24
N SER A 80 -3.36 -8.39 -3.30
CA SER A 80 -4.25 -8.50 -2.14
C SER A 80 -5.05 -9.79 -2.25
N ILE A 81 -4.92 -10.67 -1.27
CA ILE A 81 -5.64 -11.95 -1.20
C ILE A 81 -6.60 -11.98 0.00
N PRO A 82 -7.78 -12.62 -0.10
CA PRO A 82 -8.71 -12.74 1.03
C PRO A 82 -8.05 -13.48 2.20
N SER A 83 -8.21 -12.99 3.43
CA SER A 83 -7.57 -13.56 4.63
C SER A 83 -8.53 -13.83 5.79
N GLY A 84 -9.83 -13.61 5.59
CA GLY A 84 -10.78 -13.72 6.67
C GLY A 84 -12.09 -13.01 6.40
N LYS A 85 -12.94 -13.07 7.42
CA LYS A 85 -14.05 -12.15 7.58
C LYS A 85 -14.04 -11.60 9.01
N THR A 86 -14.56 -10.39 9.19
CA THR A 86 -14.92 -9.88 10.51
C THR A 86 -16.07 -10.70 11.11
N GLU A 87 -16.35 -10.51 12.40
CA GLU A 87 -17.54 -11.06 13.06
C GLU A 87 -18.85 -10.65 12.34
N SER A 88 -18.86 -9.45 11.75
CA SER A 88 -19.97 -8.93 10.94
C SER A 88 -20.00 -9.44 9.50
N GLY A 89 -19.08 -10.35 9.12
CA GLY A 89 -19.05 -10.99 7.79
C GLY A 89 -18.37 -10.18 6.69
N LEU A 90 -17.71 -9.06 7.01
CA LEU A 90 -16.99 -8.24 6.02
C LEU A 90 -15.65 -8.88 5.67
N PRO A 91 -15.24 -8.92 4.38
CA PRO A 91 -13.98 -9.52 3.97
C PRO A 91 -12.77 -8.77 4.55
N LEU A 92 -11.76 -9.53 4.95
CA LEU A 92 -10.43 -9.06 5.29
C LEU A 92 -9.44 -9.52 4.21
N SER A 93 -8.32 -8.82 4.07
CA SER A 93 -7.29 -9.18 3.10
C SER A 93 -5.87 -9.03 3.63
N LEU A 94 -5.01 -9.90 3.12
CA LEU A 94 -3.56 -9.84 3.27
C LEU A 94 -2.97 -9.30 1.96
N GLN A 95 -2.14 -8.29 2.07
CA GLN A 95 -1.32 -7.78 0.99
C GLN A 95 0.06 -8.44 1.04
N LEU A 96 0.51 -8.94 -0.11
CA LEU A 96 1.86 -9.44 -0.33
C LEU A 96 2.56 -8.51 -1.32
N ILE A 97 3.77 -8.06 -0.98
CA ILE A 97 4.58 -7.18 -1.81
C ILE A 97 5.89 -7.90 -2.14
N ALA A 98 6.32 -7.88 -3.40
CA ALA A 98 7.54 -8.52 -3.86
C ALA A 98 8.48 -7.49 -4.52
N PRO A 99 9.78 -7.82 -4.70
CA PRO A 99 10.68 -6.98 -5.48
C PRO A 99 10.19 -6.80 -6.92
N HIS A 100 10.72 -5.79 -7.62
CA HIS A 100 10.41 -5.57 -9.04
C HIS A 100 10.58 -6.86 -9.86
N PHE A 101 9.59 -7.15 -10.71
CA PHE A 101 9.56 -8.31 -11.62
C PHE A 101 9.51 -9.69 -10.94
N HIS A 102 9.12 -9.76 -9.66
CA HIS A 102 8.98 -11.00 -8.89
C HIS A 102 7.51 -11.39 -8.63
N GLU A 103 6.59 -11.07 -9.55
CA GLU A 103 5.16 -11.41 -9.44
C GLU A 103 4.93 -12.92 -9.30
N GLY A 104 5.83 -13.75 -9.85
CA GLY A 104 5.77 -15.21 -9.70
C GLY A 104 5.80 -15.67 -8.23
N ALA A 105 6.56 -14.98 -7.37
CA ALA A 105 6.59 -15.26 -5.94
C ALA A 105 5.24 -14.93 -5.29
N LEU A 106 4.64 -13.78 -5.66
CA LEU A 106 3.32 -13.37 -5.17
C LEU A 106 2.23 -14.40 -5.49
N PHE A 107 2.19 -14.89 -6.74
CA PHE A 107 1.21 -15.91 -7.12
C PHE A 107 1.46 -17.25 -6.43
N THR A 108 2.73 -17.62 -6.21
CA THR A 108 3.07 -18.87 -5.51
C THR A 108 2.62 -18.81 -4.05
N ILE A 109 2.99 -17.74 -3.33
CA ILE A 109 2.61 -17.54 -1.94
C ILE A 109 1.08 -17.42 -1.82
N GLY A 110 0.44 -16.63 -2.68
CA GLY A 110 -1.02 -16.46 -2.69
C GLY A 110 -1.77 -17.77 -2.89
N ARG A 111 -1.35 -18.59 -3.86
CA ARG A 111 -1.93 -19.92 -4.11
C ARG A 111 -1.76 -20.84 -2.89
N ASP A 112 -0.63 -20.79 -2.22
CA ASP A 112 -0.38 -21.65 -1.07
C ASP A 112 -1.13 -21.17 0.18
N PHE A 113 -1.32 -19.85 0.33
CA PHE A 113 -2.18 -19.25 1.34
C PHE A 113 -3.65 -19.67 1.18
N GLU A 114 -4.18 -19.63 -0.06
CA GLU A 114 -5.55 -20.07 -0.38
C GLU A 114 -5.85 -21.55 -0.10
N LYS A 115 -4.84 -22.39 0.12
CA LYS A 115 -5.06 -23.80 0.50
C LYS A 115 -5.24 -24.00 2.00
N VAL A 116 -4.72 -23.07 2.79
CA VAL A 116 -4.73 -23.14 4.26
C VAL A 116 -5.94 -22.41 4.84
N TYR A 117 -6.44 -21.43 4.09
CA TYR A 117 -7.65 -20.65 4.40
C TYR A 117 -8.84 -21.15 3.57
#